data_AF-A0A7S2JCM5-F1
#
_entry.id   AF-A0A7S2JCM5-F1
#
_cell.length_a   1.000
_cell.length_b   1.000
_cell.length_c   1.000
_cell.angle_alpha   90.00
_cell.angle_beta   90.00
_cell.angle_gamma   90.00
#
_symmetry.space_group_name_H-M   'P 1'
#
loop_
_entity.id
_entity.type
_entity.pdbx_description
1 polymer ?
#
loop_
_entity_poly.entity_id
_entity_poly.type
_entity_poly.pdbx_seq_one_letter_code
_entity_poly.pdbx_strand_id
1 'polypeptide(L)'
;PALWEHPESEPNMAEIHGAFRLRGRIPLTEHRALTPKQLASILEFATRNCEHWFDTAPPERSKTAGETLTLDILNLYHLNDWLIKPATKQHNCAFLELLSAEPQPPKWFVSHW
;
A
#
# COMPACT_ATOMS: atom_id res chain seq x y z
N PRO A 1 4.45 -8.31 -23.62
CA PRO A 1 4.73 -8.47 -22.17
C PRO A 1 3.75 -7.60 -21.37
N ALA A 2 3.07 -8.17 -20.37
CA ALA A 2 2.18 -7.38 -19.51
C ALA A 2 3.06 -6.34 -18.80
N LEU A 3 2.74 -5.04 -18.91
CA LEU A 3 3.63 -3.98 -18.41
C LEU A 3 3.88 -4.06 -16.88
N TRP A 4 3.01 -4.77 -16.16
CA TRP A 4 2.96 -4.90 -14.71
C TRP A 4 3.41 -6.28 -14.23
N GLU A 5 4.61 -6.71 -14.63
CA GLU A 5 5.11 -8.08 -14.39
C GLU A 5 5.39 -8.39 -12.91
N HIS A 6 5.65 -7.36 -12.10
CA HIS A 6 5.92 -7.48 -10.66
C HIS A 6 5.68 -6.14 -9.94
N PRO A 7 5.62 -6.12 -8.59
CA PRO A 7 5.36 -4.89 -7.84
C PRO A 7 6.33 -3.75 -8.10
N GLU A 8 7.61 -4.01 -8.31
CA GLU A 8 8.60 -2.95 -8.60
C GLU A 8 8.72 -2.61 -10.10
N SER A 9 7.72 -2.98 -10.92
CA SER A 9 7.73 -2.68 -12.35
C SER A 9 7.62 -1.17 -12.57
N GLU A 10 8.30 -0.66 -13.60
CA GLU A 10 8.32 0.76 -13.96
C GLU A 10 6.93 1.44 -13.96
N PRO A 11 5.85 0.88 -14.57
CA PRO A 11 4.55 1.53 -14.53
C PRO A 11 3.94 1.61 -13.12
N ASN A 12 4.08 0.56 -12.29
CA ASN A 12 3.59 0.62 -10.91
C ASN A 12 4.36 1.66 -10.10
N MET A 13 5.68 1.68 -10.23
CA MET A 13 6.53 2.66 -9.54
C MET A 13 6.20 4.09 -9.97
N ALA A 14 5.92 4.32 -11.26
CA ALA A 14 5.50 5.63 -11.76
C ALA A 14 4.17 6.10 -11.14
N GLU A 15 3.16 5.24 -11.07
CA GLU A 15 1.88 5.54 -10.43
C GLU A 15 2.04 5.81 -8.93
N ILE A 16 2.83 4.98 -8.24
CA ILE A 16 3.11 5.13 -6.81
C ILE A 16 3.84 6.44 -6.52
N HIS A 17 4.90 6.78 -7.26
CA HIS A 17 5.63 8.04 -7.06
C HIS A 17 4.81 9.27 -7.47
N GLY A 18 3.86 9.10 -8.38
CA GLY A 18 2.87 10.11 -8.73
C GLY A 18 1.92 10.41 -7.56
N ALA A 19 1.43 9.36 -6.88
CA ALA A 19 0.40 9.46 -5.85
C ALA A 19 0.96 9.68 -4.42
N PHE A 20 2.04 9.00 -4.06
CA PHE A 20 2.57 8.90 -2.70
C PHE A 20 4.01 9.36 -2.64
N ARG A 21 4.20 10.64 -2.35
CA ARG A 21 5.51 11.25 -2.13
C ARG A 21 5.75 11.43 -0.64
N LEU A 22 6.99 11.25 -0.22
CA LEU A 22 7.38 11.48 1.17
C LEU A 22 6.99 12.90 1.59
N ARG A 23 6.21 13.01 2.67
CA ARG A 23 5.73 14.30 3.21
C ARG A 23 6.59 14.79 4.36
N GLY A 24 7.05 13.89 5.22
CA GLY A 24 7.89 14.23 6.37
C GLY A 24 8.25 12.98 7.18
N ARG A 25 8.88 13.17 8.34
CA ARG A 25 9.16 12.08 9.30
C ARG A 25 8.31 12.28 10.53
N ILE A 26 7.66 11.21 10.98
CA ILE A 26 6.88 11.18 12.21
C ILE A 26 7.65 10.29 13.19
N PRO A 27 8.40 10.86 14.16
CA PRO A 27 9.36 10.09 14.96
C PRO A 27 8.72 8.97 15.79
N LEU A 28 7.57 9.25 16.39
CA LEU A 28 6.85 8.31 17.26
C LEU A 28 5.91 7.44 16.44
N THR A 29 6.05 6.12 16.55
CA THR A 29 5.25 5.14 15.79
C THR A 29 3.77 5.26 16.15
N GLU A 30 3.46 5.49 17.42
CA GLU A 30 2.10 5.71 17.92
C GLU A 30 1.45 6.98 17.37
N HIS A 31 2.22 7.92 16.81
CA HIS A 31 1.69 9.11 16.13
C HIS A 31 1.50 8.90 14.62
N ARG A 32 1.71 7.68 14.12
CA ARG A 32 1.44 7.30 12.75
C ARG A 32 0.06 6.64 12.71
N ALA A 33 -1.00 7.40 13.04
CA ALA A 33 -2.37 6.95 12.80
C ALA A 33 -2.82 7.29 11.37
N LEU A 34 -3.84 6.57 10.90
CA LEU A 34 -4.48 6.79 9.60
C LEU A 34 -5.85 7.44 9.80
N THR A 35 -6.15 8.51 9.07
CA THR A 35 -7.49 9.11 9.05
C THR A 35 -8.42 8.40 8.05
N PRO A 36 -9.75 8.46 8.21
CA PRO A 36 -10.68 7.91 7.22
C PRO A 36 -10.49 8.47 5.80
N LYS A 37 -10.13 9.76 5.68
CA LYS A 37 -9.85 10.40 4.39
C LYS A 37 -8.60 9.83 3.71
N GLN A 38 -7.54 9.61 4.47
CA GLN A 38 -6.32 8.98 3.96
C GLN A 38 -6.58 7.53 3.57
N LEU A 39 -7.35 6.78 4.38
CA LEU A 39 -7.76 5.42 4.02
C LEU A 39 -8.57 5.39 2.71
N ALA A 40 -9.53 6.29 2.54
CA ALA A 40 -10.28 6.40 1.29
C ALA A 40 -9.37 6.68 0.10
N SER A 41 -8.36 7.55 0.24
CA SER A 41 -7.39 7.84 -0.83
C SER A 41 -6.56 6.61 -1.23
N ILE A 42 -6.21 5.75 -0.26
CA ILE A 42 -5.53 4.48 -0.52
C ILE A 42 -6.45 3.52 -1.28
N LEU A 43 -7.72 3.43 -0.87
CA LEU A 43 -8.71 2.56 -1.53
C LEU A 43 -9.03 3.04 -2.95
N GLU A 44 -9.13 4.34 -3.19
CA GLU A 44 -9.30 4.92 -4.52
C GLU A 44 -8.09 4.62 -5.43
N PHE A 45 -6.88 4.71 -4.90
CA PHE A 45 -5.68 4.30 -5.65
C PHE A 45 -5.72 2.80 -5.98
N ALA A 46 -6.01 1.95 -4.99
CA ALA A 46 -6.05 0.51 -5.20
C ALA A 46 -7.15 0.10 -6.19
N THR A 47 -8.34 0.71 -6.10
CA THR A 47 -9.46 0.47 -7.02
C THR A 47 -9.08 0.75 -8.47
N ARG A 48 -8.30 1.81 -8.73
CA ARG A 48 -7.89 2.18 -10.09
C ARG A 48 -6.78 1.28 -10.66
N ASN A 49 -6.05 0.56 -9.81
CA ASN A 49 -4.84 -0.15 -10.22
C ASN A 49 -4.91 -1.67 -10.03
N CYS A 50 -5.83 -2.19 -9.21
CA CYS A 50 -5.82 -3.60 -8.82
C CYS A 50 -6.01 -4.56 -10.00
N GLU A 51 -6.73 -4.16 -11.05
CA GLU A 51 -6.88 -4.98 -12.27
C GLU A 51 -5.56 -5.18 -13.05
N HIS A 52 -4.52 -4.40 -12.74
CA HIS A 52 -3.17 -4.59 -13.27
C HIS A 52 -2.28 -5.43 -12.35
N TRP A 53 -2.74 -5.71 -11.14
CA TRP A 53 -2.01 -6.47 -10.13
C TRP A 53 -2.45 -7.92 -10.14
N PHE A 54 -1.64 -8.78 -9.54
CA PHE A 54 -1.98 -10.19 -9.32
C PHE A 54 -1.51 -10.63 -7.94
N ASP A 55 -2.09 -11.71 -7.44
CA ASP A 55 -1.67 -12.28 -6.16
C ASP A 55 -0.26 -12.87 -6.27
N THR A 56 0.70 -12.22 -5.62
CA THR A 56 2.12 -12.60 -5.62
C THR A 56 2.44 -13.69 -4.60
N ALA A 57 1.48 -14.09 -3.76
CA ALA A 57 1.69 -15.15 -2.79
C ALA A 57 1.83 -16.51 -3.48
N PRO A 58 2.64 -17.43 -2.92
CA PRO A 58 2.75 -18.77 -3.48
C PRO A 58 1.45 -19.58 -3.23
N PRO A 59 1.12 -20.57 -4.07
CA PRO A 59 -0.14 -21.33 -4.00
C PRO A 59 -0.41 -22.02 -2.65
N GLU A 60 0.64 -22.31 -1.87
CA GLU A 60 0.50 -22.92 -0.54
C GLU A 60 -0.03 -21.92 0.51
N ARG A 61 0.02 -20.62 0.21
CA ARG A 61 -0.39 -19.54 1.13
C ARG A 61 -1.62 -18.77 0.66
N SER A 62 -1.93 -18.82 -0.64
CA SER A 62 -3.11 -18.16 -1.18
C SER A 62 -3.85 -19.04 -2.17
N LYS A 63 -5.19 -19.04 -2.04
CA LYS A 63 -6.09 -19.73 -2.98
C LYS A 63 -6.20 -19.00 -4.32
N THR A 64 -5.88 -17.72 -4.34
CA THR A 64 -5.94 -16.84 -5.52
C THR A 64 -4.56 -16.61 -6.12
N ALA A 65 -3.55 -17.41 -5.76
CA ALA A 65 -2.16 -17.24 -6.21
C ALA A 65 -2.07 -17.13 -7.74
N GLY A 66 -1.42 -16.06 -8.22
CA GLY A 66 -1.30 -15.75 -9.64
C GLY A 66 -2.56 -15.20 -10.32
N GLU A 67 -3.70 -15.14 -9.63
CA GLU A 67 -4.92 -14.54 -10.17
C GLU A 67 -4.81 -13.01 -10.19
N THR A 68 -5.38 -12.38 -11.22
CA THR A 68 -5.50 -10.93 -11.31
C THR A 68 -6.39 -10.41 -10.19
N LEU A 69 -5.97 -9.33 -9.53
CA LEU A 69 -6.70 -8.79 -8.40
C LEU A 69 -7.97 -8.05 -8.83
N THR A 70 -9.03 -8.28 -8.07
CA THR A 70 -10.27 -7.52 -8.10
C THR A 70 -10.52 -6.95 -6.70
N LEU A 71 -11.43 -5.99 -6.59
CA LEU A 71 -11.82 -5.45 -5.27
C LEU A 71 -12.36 -6.52 -4.31
N ASP A 72 -12.95 -7.61 -4.83
CA ASP A 72 -13.51 -8.68 -4.02
C ASP A 72 -12.42 -9.57 -3.38
N ILE A 73 -11.24 -9.66 -4.00
CA ILE A 73 -10.11 -10.46 -3.49
C ILE A 73 -8.97 -9.62 -2.91
N LEU A 74 -8.98 -8.30 -3.15
CA LEU A 74 -7.97 -7.37 -2.63
C LEU A 74 -7.97 -7.37 -1.09
N ASN A 75 -6.77 -7.50 -0.50
CA ASN A 75 -6.59 -7.49 0.95
C ASN A 75 -5.29 -6.76 1.34
N LEU A 76 -4.99 -6.70 2.64
CA LEU A 76 -3.80 -6.00 3.14
C LEU A 76 -2.49 -6.63 2.64
N TYR A 77 -2.39 -7.94 2.45
CA TYR A 77 -1.18 -8.57 1.91
C TYR A 77 -0.93 -8.13 0.48
N HIS A 78 -1.99 -8.05 -0.33
CA HIS A 78 -1.89 -7.55 -1.70
C HIS A 78 -1.48 -6.07 -1.75
N LEU A 79 -2.11 -5.22 -0.92
CA LEU A 79 -1.71 -3.81 -0.77
C LEU A 79 -0.25 -3.71 -0.30
N ASN A 80 0.16 -4.60 0.60
CA ASN A 80 1.51 -4.60 1.13
C ASN A 80 2.54 -4.88 0.05
N ASP A 81 2.29 -5.86 -0.82
CA ASP A 81 3.21 -6.24 -1.88
C ASP A 81 3.20 -5.24 -3.04
N TRP A 82 2.02 -4.77 -3.48
CA TRP A 82 1.89 -3.91 -4.67
C TRP A 82 2.02 -2.41 -4.40
N LEU A 83 1.75 -1.95 -3.17
CA LEU A 83 1.71 -0.52 -2.85
C LEU A 83 2.65 -0.15 -1.69
N ILE A 84 2.47 -0.75 -0.53
CA ILE A 84 3.13 -0.30 0.71
C ILE A 84 4.64 -0.52 0.64
N LYS A 85 5.10 -1.75 0.35
CA LYS A 85 6.53 -2.05 0.25
C LYS A 85 7.21 -1.24 -0.86
N PRO A 86 6.70 -1.19 -2.11
CA PRO A 86 7.37 -0.41 -3.15
C PRO A 86 7.44 1.09 -2.82
N ALA A 87 6.36 1.67 -2.29
CA ALA A 87 6.32 3.09 -1.93
C ALA A 87 7.27 3.46 -0.77
N THR A 88 7.53 2.53 0.14
CA THR A 88 8.32 2.80 1.35
C THR A 88 9.79 2.43 1.21
N LYS A 89 10.13 1.51 0.30
CA LYS A 89 11.48 0.94 0.14
C LYS A 89 12.54 2.02 -0.11
N GLN A 90 12.28 2.97 -1.01
CA GLN A 90 13.26 4.01 -1.37
C GLN A 90 13.67 4.87 -0.17
N HIS A 91 12.71 5.17 0.71
CA HIS A 91 12.93 6.09 1.83
C HIS A 91 13.09 5.39 3.17
N ASN A 92 12.99 4.06 3.22
CA ASN A 92 12.96 3.25 4.45
C ASN A 92 12.05 3.88 5.52
N CYS A 93 10.77 4.03 5.18
CA CYS A 93 9.82 4.85 5.94
C CYS A 93 8.52 4.11 6.23
N ALA A 94 7.72 4.64 7.15
CA ALA A 94 6.35 4.15 7.30
C ALA A 94 5.48 4.72 6.16
N PHE A 95 4.56 3.92 5.62
CA PHE A 95 3.68 4.39 4.53
C PHE A 95 2.90 5.66 4.88
N LEU A 96 2.59 5.84 6.17
CA LEU A 96 1.85 6.99 6.68
C LEU A 96 2.66 8.29 6.61
N GLU A 97 3.98 8.21 6.57
CA GLU A 97 4.88 9.34 6.32
C GLU A 97 4.81 9.84 4.85
N LEU A 98 4.19 9.07 3.95
CA LEU A 98 3.84 9.49 2.59
C LEU A 98 2.47 10.21 2.54
N LEU A 99 1.68 10.12 3.61
CA LEU A 99 0.33 10.68 3.70
C LEU A 99 0.28 11.95 4.57
N SER A 100 1.24 12.13 5.49
CA SER A 100 1.33 13.28 6.38
C SER A 100 2.78 13.53 6.82
N ALA A 101 3.12 14.80 7.02
CA ALA A 101 4.34 15.21 7.74
C ALA A 101 4.09 15.40 9.25
N GLU A 102 2.82 15.57 9.64
CA GLU A 102 2.41 15.91 10.99
C GLU A 102 2.12 14.66 11.83
N PRO A 103 2.42 14.68 13.15
CA PRO A 103 1.95 13.68 14.10
C PRO A 103 0.42 13.54 14.08
N GLN A 104 -0.06 12.30 14.02
CA GLN A 104 -1.47 11.93 14.04
C GLN A 104 -1.73 11.02 15.25
N PRO A 105 -1.91 11.58 16.46
CA PRO A 105 -2.14 10.78 17.67
C PRO A 105 -3.53 10.11 17.63
N PRO A 106 -3.63 8.78 17.77
CA PRO A 106 -4.89 8.07 17.78
C PRO A 106 -5.64 8.32 19.08
N LYS A 107 -6.98 8.37 19.01
CA LYS A 107 -7.83 8.36 20.21
C LYS A 107 -7.95 6.96 20.82
N TRP A 108 -7.90 5.95 19.96
CA TRP A 108 -8.03 4.55 20.30
C TRP A 108 -7.12 3.75 19.37
N PHE A 109 -6.49 2.72 19.90
CA PHE A 109 -5.65 1.80 19.15
C PHE A 109 -6.22 0.39 19.31
N VAL A 110 -6.46 -0.27 18.18
CA VAL A 110 -6.89 -1.67 18.16
C VAL A 110 -5.73 -2.47 17.58
N SER A 111 -5.27 -3.45 18.36
CA SER A 111 -4.27 -4.42 17.92
C SER A 111 -4.87 -5.82 17.99
N HIS A 112 -4.52 -6.68 17.05
CA HIS A 112 -4.75 -8.12 17.13
C HIS A 112 -3.41 -8.84 16.92
N TRP A 113 -3.33 -10.06 17.43
CA TRP A 113 -2.19 -10.96 17.21
C TRP A 113 -2.35 -11.75 15.91
#